data_AF-A0A7G9YUN6-F1
#
_entry.id   AF-A0A7G9YUN6-F1
#
_cell.length_a   1.000
_cell.length_b   1.000
_cell.length_c   1.000
_cell.angle_alpha   90.00
_cell.angle_beta   90.00
_cell.angle_gamma   90.00
#
_symmetry.space_group_name_H-M   'P 1'
#
loop_
_entity.id
_entity.type
_entity.pdbx_description
1 polymer ?
#
loop_
_entity_poly.entity_id
_entity_poly.type
_entity_poly.pdbx_seq_one_letter_code
_entity_poly.pdbx_strand_id
1 'polypeptide(L)'
;MEKLLYRFQINYILEVKNMEKIKAVVIVAIVVAAIATIGTAVVLMPAQGSPAELSGELTIAGSTTVLPINQECARLLMDKNPALRISISGGGSGHGVKSVGAGEIDIGAASRDVKSKEMATYPDLKPVGIGKDSVAIVVHPSNGVSELTMEQASKIFSGEIKNWKELGGADEAIRVITREEGSGTREVFEKYVMKPSEKEIAGKASVKPSNGEVRATVSGDKKSIGYVSLGYVDPSVKAVKIDGVEATVENVLSDKYPIVRTLYLITKGEPNELEEAFIDFVLSEEGQNVVEDMGYIKVAAAPTPAELSGKLAIAGSTTVLPINQECARLLMEKNPALRISISGGGSGHGVKSVGAGEIDIGAASRDVKSKEMERYPDLKPVGIGKDSVAVVVHPSNGVSELTMEQASKIFAGEIKNWKDIGGADEAIRVITREEGSGTREVFEKFVMKPSEKEIAGKASVKPSNGEVRATVSGDKKSIGYVSLGYVDPSVKAVKIDGVEATVENVLSDKYPIVRTLYLITKGEPNELEEAFIDFVLSEEGQNVVEDMGYIKLTGEMTPAPTPKVTPTPKVTPTQTPMPTATPTPTSTPGFEAVFAIAGLLAIAYATLRRRK
;
A
#
# COMPACT_ATOMS: atom_id res chain seq x y z
N MET A 1 -39.24 20.69 -84.02
CA MET A 1 -39.31 20.17 -82.64
C MET A 1 -37.95 19.77 -82.09
N GLU A 2 -37.09 19.08 -82.84
CA GLU A 2 -35.74 18.68 -82.35
C GLU A 2 -34.81 19.84 -81.92
N LYS A 3 -34.80 20.96 -82.65
CA LYS A 3 -34.01 22.14 -82.26
C LYS A 3 -34.47 22.79 -80.93
N LEU A 4 -35.72 22.55 -80.52
CA LEU A 4 -36.27 23.06 -79.25
C LEU A 4 -35.87 22.14 -78.09
N LEU A 5 -35.92 20.81 -78.28
CA LEU A 5 -35.46 19.83 -77.29
C LEU A 5 -33.95 19.93 -77.03
N TYR A 6 -33.14 20.15 -78.08
CA TYR A 6 -31.69 20.26 -77.95
C TYR A 6 -31.26 21.52 -77.18
N ARG A 7 -31.98 22.64 -77.38
CA ARG A 7 -31.78 23.87 -76.57
C ARG A 7 -32.22 23.69 -75.12
N PHE A 8 -33.27 22.90 -74.87
CA PHE A 8 -33.73 22.60 -73.51
C PHE A 8 -32.75 21.68 -72.75
N GLN A 9 -32.21 20.66 -73.41
CA GLN A 9 -31.19 19.78 -72.83
C GLN A 9 -29.86 20.51 -72.56
N ILE A 10 -29.42 21.40 -73.45
CA ILE A 10 -28.21 22.21 -73.23
C ILE A 10 -28.41 23.19 -72.07
N ASN A 11 -29.55 23.87 -71.99
CA ASN A 11 -29.85 24.78 -70.88
C ASN A 11 -29.96 24.04 -69.54
N TYR A 12 -30.54 22.84 -69.52
CA TYR A 12 -30.63 21.99 -68.32
C TYR A 12 -29.24 21.50 -67.85
N ILE A 13 -28.37 21.07 -68.77
CA ILE A 13 -27.00 20.65 -68.45
C ILE A 13 -26.15 21.84 -67.98
N LEU A 14 -26.37 23.04 -68.52
CA LEU A 14 -25.71 24.28 -68.08
C LEU A 14 -26.20 24.73 -66.70
N GLU A 15 -27.50 24.60 -66.39
CA GLU A 15 -28.06 24.86 -65.05
C GLU A 15 -27.55 23.87 -64.00
N VAL A 16 -27.47 22.57 -64.32
CA VAL A 16 -26.94 21.54 -63.41
C VAL A 16 -25.44 21.73 -63.16
N LYS A 17 -24.64 22.03 -64.19
CA LYS A 17 -23.21 22.37 -64.02
C LYS A 17 -22.99 23.69 -63.26
N ASN A 18 -23.87 24.68 -63.43
CA ASN A 18 -23.82 25.91 -62.63
C ASN A 18 -24.22 25.64 -61.18
N MET A 19 -25.19 24.77 -60.89
CA MET A 19 -25.52 24.36 -59.52
C MET A 19 -24.39 23.59 -58.84
N GLU A 20 -23.65 22.73 -59.54
CA GLU A 20 -22.48 22.06 -58.95
C GLU A 20 -21.31 23.01 -58.71
N LYS A 21 -21.08 23.98 -59.60
CA LYS A 21 -20.12 25.07 -59.37
C LYS A 21 -20.54 25.97 -58.22
N ILE A 22 -21.84 26.27 -58.08
CA ILE A 22 -22.37 27.03 -56.94
C ILE A 22 -22.24 26.23 -55.64
N LYS A 23 -22.49 24.92 -55.64
CA LYS A 23 -22.24 24.04 -54.48
C LYS A 23 -20.76 23.98 -54.12
N ALA A 24 -19.86 23.88 -55.10
CA ALA A 24 -18.42 23.90 -54.87
C ALA A 24 -17.92 25.26 -54.34
N VAL A 25 -18.44 26.38 -54.86
CA VAL A 25 -18.13 27.73 -54.36
C VAL A 25 -18.72 27.97 -52.97
N VAL A 26 -19.90 27.44 -52.66
CA VAL A 26 -20.50 27.50 -51.31
C VAL A 26 -19.73 26.62 -50.32
N ILE A 27 -19.28 25.43 -50.72
CA ILE A 27 -18.43 24.56 -49.87
C ILE A 27 -17.05 25.21 -49.64
N VAL A 28 -16.43 25.80 -50.67
CA VAL A 28 -15.17 26.54 -50.53
C VAL A 28 -15.37 27.82 -49.71
N ALA A 29 -16.49 28.53 -49.85
CA ALA A 29 -16.80 29.69 -49.02
C ALA A 29 -17.09 29.31 -47.55
N ILE A 30 -17.69 28.15 -47.29
CA ILE A 30 -17.88 27.61 -45.92
C ILE A 30 -16.55 27.16 -45.33
N VAL A 31 -15.66 26.54 -46.13
CA VAL A 31 -14.31 26.15 -45.70
C VAL A 31 -13.42 27.38 -45.48
N VAL A 32 -13.53 28.42 -46.31
CA VAL A 32 -12.80 29.69 -46.14
C VAL A 32 -13.37 30.54 -45.01
N ALA A 33 -14.69 30.51 -44.74
CA ALA A 33 -15.28 31.14 -43.55
C ALA A 33 -14.96 30.37 -42.26
N ALA A 34 -14.78 29.05 -42.32
CA ALA A 34 -14.25 28.25 -41.21
C ALA A 34 -12.75 28.48 -40.98
N ILE A 35 -11.97 28.78 -42.02
CA ILE A 35 -10.55 29.12 -41.90
C ILE A 35 -10.34 30.59 -41.48
N ALA A 36 -11.25 31.50 -41.83
CA ALA A 36 -11.17 32.93 -41.47
C ALA A 36 -11.79 33.29 -40.10
N THR A 37 -12.38 32.32 -39.38
CA THR A 37 -12.79 32.50 -37.97
C THR A 37 -11.94 31.72 -36.97
N ILE A 38 -10.93 30.98 -37.44
CA ILE A 38 -9.84 30.39 -36.62
C ILE A 38 -8.60 31.31 -36.68
N GLY A 39 -8.84 32.61 -36.60
CA GLY A 39 -7.83 33.64 -36.78
C GLY A 39 -8.09 34.90 -35.95
N THR A 40 -8.60 34.75 -34.73
CA THR A 40 -8.45 35.66 -33.56
C THR A 40 -9.37 35.19 -32.43
N ALA A 41 -9.16 33.96 -31.99
CA ALA A 41 -9.34 33.60 -30.59
C ALA A 41 -8.16 32.70 -30.30
N VAL A 42 -7.03 33.34 -29.95
CA VAL A 42 -6.06 32.72 -29.06
C VAL A 42 -6.84 32.51 -27.76
N VAL A 43 -7.63 31.44 -27.72
CA VAL A 43 -7.80 30.73 -26.46
C VAL A 43 -6.38 30.36 -26.13
N LEU A 44 -5.82 31.05 -25.13
CA LEU A 44 -4.71 30.51 -24.38
C LEU A 44 -5.18 29.11 -23.97
N MET A 45 -4.86 28.10 -24.78
CA MET A 45 -4.53 26.82 -24.20
C MET A 45 -3.50 27.19 -23.16
N PRO A 46 -3.71 26.88 -21.86
CA PRO A 46 -2.57 26.90 -20.97
C PRO A 46 -1.56 26.01 -21.69
N ALA A 47 -0.40 26.58 -22.03
CA ALA A 47 0.75 25.75 -22.28
C ALA A 47 0.70 24.70 -21.17
N GLN A 48 0.82 23.42 -21.52
CA GLN A 48 1.26 22.44 -20.53
C GLN A 48 2.43 23.14 -19.85
N GLY A 49 2.20 23.58 -18.62
CA GLY A 49 3.20 24.36 -17.91
C GLY A 49 4.43 23.50 -17.98
N SER A 50 5.55 24.10 -18.41
CA SER A 50 6.83 23.59 -17.91
C SER A 50 6.61 23.28 -16.43
N PRO A 51 7.01 22.10 -15.93
CA PRO A 51 6.82 21.76 -14.52
C PRO A 51 7.22 23.00 -13.72
N ALA A 52 6.30 23.48 -12.87
CA ALA A 52 6.46 24.76 -12.20
C ALA A 52 7.88 24.80 -11.63
N GLU A 53 8.71 25.72 -12.13
CA GLU A 53 10.11 25.78 -11.70
C GLU A 53 10.10 26.06 -10.19
N LEU A 54 10.67 25.15 -9.40
CA LEU A 54 10.70 25.28 -7.96
C LEU A 54 11.44 26.58 -7.60
N SER A 55 10.84 27.36 -6.71
CA SER A 55 11.40 28.63 -6.26
C SER A 55 11.21 28.81 -4.76
N GLY A 56 12.16 29.47 -4.11
CA GLY A 56 12.14 29.69 -2.66
C GLY A 56 13.44 29.27 -1.98
N GLU A 57 13.41 29.24 -0.65
CA GLU A 57 14.55 28.87 0.20
C GLU A 57 14.20 27.63 1.04
N LEU A 58 15.13 26.68 1.11
CA LEU A 58 15.03 25.47 1.91
C LEU A 58 16.29 25.32 2.78
N THR A 59 16.13 25.02 4.05
CA THR A 59 17.20 24.87 5.03
C THR A 59 17.24 23.45 5.57
N ILE A 60 18.42 22.83 5.51
CA ILE A 60 18.64 21.45 5.92
C ILE A 60 19.82 21.38 6.89
N ALA A 61 19.65 20.74 8.04
CA ALA A 61 20.73 20.58 9.00
C ALA A 61 20.73 19.24 9.73
N GLY A 62 21.92 18.80 10.16
CA GLY A 62 22.05 17.70 11.11
C GLY A 62 23.18 16.72 10.80
N SER A 63 22.82 15.47 10.52
CA SER A 63 23.73 14.34 10.39
C SER A 63 24.90 14.60 9.43
N THR A 64 26.13 14.53 9.95
CA THR A 64 27.35 14.59 9.13
C THR A 64 27.55 13.36 8.23
N THR A 65 26.82 12.28 8.49
CA THR A 65 26.75 11.12 7.57
C THR A 65 25.90 11.45 6.35
N VAL A 66 24.76 12.12 6.54
CA VAL A 66 23.82 12.44 5.46
C VAL A 66 24.24 13.71 4.70
N LEU A 67 25.09 14.53 5.31
CA LEU A 67 25.57 15.81 4.75
C LEU A 67 26.05 15.72 3.29
N PRO A 68 26.92 14.75 2.89
CA PRO A 68 27.37 14.66 1.49
C PRO A 68 26.24 14.34 0.51
N ILE A 69 25.30 13.46 0.89
CA ILE A 69 24.10 13.16 0.09
C ILE A 69 23.29 14.44 -0.12
N ASN A 70 23.00 15.15 0.97
CA ASN A 70 22.20 16.36 0.90
C ASN A 70 22.87 17.43 0.03
N GLN A 71 24.18 17.61 0.17
CA GLN A 71 24.94 18.60 -0.60
C GLN A 71 24.88 18.34 -2.10
N GLU A 72 25.10 17.09 -2.51
CA GLU A 72 25.09 16.74 -3.93
C GLU A 72 23.67 16.72 -4.49
N CYS A 73 22.69 16.18 -3.76
CA CYS A 73 21.29 16.23 -4.17
C CYS A 73 20.76 17.66 -4.29
N ALA A 74 21.13 18.55 -3.35
CA ALA A 74 20.75 19.95 -3.44
C ALA A 74 21.42 20.65 -4.63
N ARG A 75 22.68 20.35 -4.92
CA ARG A 75 23.38 20.89 -6.10
C ARG A 75 22.63 20.50 -7.38
N LEU A 76 22.32 19.20 -7.54
CA LEU A 76 21.60 18.70 -8.72
C LEU A 76 20.18 19.28 -8.83
N LEU A 77 19.46 19.41 -7.71
CA LEU A 77 18.12 19.98 -7.70
C LEU A 77 18.12 21.49 -8.02
N MET A 78 19.09 22.24 -7.49
CA MET A 78 19.27 23.67 -7.80
C MET A 78 19.73 23.90 -9.23
N ASP A 79 20.55 23.01 -9.82
CA ASP A 79 20.94 23.08 -11.23
C ASP A 79 19.72 22.97 -12.16
N LYS A 80 18.72 22.16 -11.77
CA LYS A 80 17.44 22.01 -12.49
C LYS A 80 16.44 23.14 -12.20
N ASN A 81 16.61 23.86 -11.10
CA ASN A 81 15.69 24.88 -10.61
C ASN A 81 16.44 26.17 -10.23
N PRO A 82 16.77 27.05 -11.19
CA PRO A 82 17.63 28.21 -10.95
C PRO A 82 17.11 29.22 -9.92
N ALA A 83 15.82 29.18 -9.59
CA ALA A 83 15.17 30.03 -8.59
C ALA A 83 15.14 29.41 -7.18
N LEU A 84 15.54 28.14 -7.01
CA LEU A 84 15.59 27.44 -5.74
C LEU A 84 16.93 27.66 -5.03
N ARG A 85 16.91 27.91 -3.72
CA ARG A 85 18.11 28.03 -2.89
C ARG A 85 18.03 27.06 -1.72
N ILE A 86 18.99 26.15 -1.62
CA ILE A 86 19.06 25.17 -0.54
C ILE A 86 20.32 25.42 0.28
N SER A 87 20.16 25.67 1.58
CA SER A 87 21.25 25.86 2.53
C SER A 87 21.41 24.64 3.41
N ILE A 88 22.62 24.06 3.44
CA ILE A 88 22.88 22.80 4.13
C ILE A 88 23.99 22.97 5.16
N SER A 89 23.76 22.47 6.37
CA SER A 89 24.76 22.48 7.44
C SER A 89 24.84 21.13 8.19
N GLY A 90 26.02 20.86 8.75
CA GLY A 90 26.22 19.74 9.68
C GLY A 90 25.81 20.10 11.11
N GLY A 91 26.06 19.18 12.05
CA GLY A 91 25.83 19.41 13.49
C GLY A 91 25.47 18.15 14.28
N GLY A 92 25.34 17.00 13.60
CA GLY A 92 24.99 15.72 14.22
C GLY A 92 23.49 15.43 14.17
N SER A 93 23.12 14.16 14.37
CA SER A 93 21.71 13.73 14.22
C SER A 93 20.80 14.32 15.30
N GLY A 94 21.30 14.44 16.54
CA GLY A 94 20.53 15.10 17.60
C GLY A 94 20.25 16.58 17.32
N HIS A 95 21.19 17.29 16.68
CA HIS A 95 20.99 18.67 16.26
C HIS A 95 19.91 18.77 15.19
N GLY A 96 19.98 17.95 14.14
CA GLY A 96 18.99 17.93 13.06
C GLY A 96 17.57 17.68 13.57
N VAL A 97 17.37 16.64 14.38
CA VAL A 97 16.07 16.30 15.00
C VAL A 97 15.52 17.45 15.84
N LYS A 98 16.38 18.06 16.69
CA LYS A 98 15.96 19.14 17.57
C LYS A 98 15.58 20.39 16.78
N SER A 99 16.39 20.80 15.81
CA SER A 99 16.17 22.03 15.06
C SER A 99 14.94 21.94 14.16
N VAL A 100 14.68 20.80 13.51
CA VAL A 100 13.42 20.64 12.74
C VAL A 100 12.20 20.56 13.66
N GLY A 101 12.27 19.86 14.80
CA GLY A 101 11.18 19.82 15.77
C GLY A 101 10.84 21.19 16.36
N ALA A 102 11.87 22.01 16.58
CA ALA A 102 11.73 23.41 16.99
C ALA A 102 11.21 24.34 15.88
N GLY A 103 11.24 23.91 14.61
CA GLY A 103 10.89 24.72 13.45
C GLY A 103 11.95 25.78 13.10
N GLU A 104 13.22 25.53 13.45
CA GLU A 104 14.37 26.40 13.14
C GLU A 104 14.92 26.15 11.73
N ILE A 105 14.65 24.97 11.19
CA ILE A 105 15.03 24.50 9.85
C ILE A 105 13.85 23.74 9.23
N ASP A 106 13.85 23.60 7.91
CA ASP A 106 12.79 22.91 7.17
C ASP A 106 12.95 21.39 7.23
N ILE A 107 14.17 20.88 6.98
CA ILE A 107 14.48 19.44 7.02
C ILE A 107 15.61 19.12 8.01
N GLY A 108 15.35 18.21 8.94
CA GLY A 108 16.35 17.61 9.82
C GLY A 108 16.97 16.36 9.20
N ALA A 109 18.29 16.23 9.24
CA ALA A 109 18.98 15.02 8.78
C ALA A 109 19.44 14.15 9.96
N ALA A 110 19.16 12.85 9.94
CA ALA A 110 19.57 11.90 10.98
C ALA A 110 20.22 10.63 10.39
N SER A 111 21.13 10.02 11.15
CA SER A 111 21.76 8.73 10.81
C SER A 111 21.55 7.70 11.90
N ARG A 112 20.37 7.78 12.50
CA ARG A 112 19.82 6.91 13.54
C ARG A 112 18.31 7.19 13.63
N ASP A 113 17.59 6.26 14.24
CA ASP A 113 16.18 6.45 14.53
C ASP A 113 15.96 7.68 15.43
N VAL A 114 14.81 8.33 15.28
CA VAL A 114 14.36 9.38 16.19
C VAL A 114 14.03 8.74 17.54
N LYS A 115 14.61 9.26 18.63
CA LYS A 115 14.45 8.65 19.95
C LYS A 115 13.03 8.83 20.45
N SER A 116 12.53 7.90 21.26
CA SER A 116 11.22 8.05 21.92
C SER A 116 11.10 9.32 22.76
N LYS A 117 12.20 9.79 23.38
CA LYS A 117 12.22 11.07 24.11
C LYS A 117 12.13 12.29 23.18
N GLU A 118 12.72 12.19 21.99
CA GLU A 118 12.64 13.24 20.96
C GLU A 118 11.22 13.27 20.38
N MET A 119 10.63 12.12 20.05
CA MET A 119 9.23 12.02 19.62
C MET A 119 8.23 12.45 20.70
N ALA A 120 8.51 12.19 21.98
CA ALA A 120 7.67 12.70 23.07
C ALA A 120 7.74 14.24 23.19
N THR A 121 8.86 14.84 22.78
CA THR A 121 9.03 16.31 22.77
C THR A 121 8.44 16.93 21.51
N TYR A 122 8.58 16.25 20.37
CA TYR A 122 8.14 16.68 19.05
C TYR A 122 7.36 15.53 18.38
N PRO A 123 6.08 15.34 18.71
CA PRO A 123 5.30 14.19 18.24
C PRO A 123 4.99 14.24 16.74
N ASP A 124 5.06 15.42 16.13
CA ASP A 124 4.70 15.63 14.73
C ASP A 124 5.86 15.35 13.76
N LEU A 125 7.01 14.90 14.24
CA LEU A 125 8.15 14.60 13.35
C LEU A 125 7.82 13.44 12.42
N LYS A 126 8.15 13.60 11.13
CA LYS A 126 7.94 12.57 10.09
C LYS A 126 9.29 12.15 9.51
N PRO A 127 9.91 11.05 10.01
CA PRO A 127 11.17 10.55 9.47
C PRO A 127 10.96 9.73 8.19
N VAL A 128 11.65 10.10 7.12
CA VAL A 128 11.69 9.39 5.82
C VAL A 128 13.04 8.73 5.63
N GLY A 129 13.06 7.41 5.45
CA GLY A 129 14.29 6.65 5.22
C GLY A 129 14.79 6.83 3.79
N ILE A 130 15.99 7.39 3.63
CA ILE A 130 16.56 7.75 2.31
C ILE A 130 17.72 6.86 1.86
N GLY A 131 18.16 5.95 2.72
CA GLY A 131 19.32 5.10 2.49
C GLY A 131 19.61 4.26 3.72
N LYS A 132 20.44 3.23 3.56
CA LYS A 132 21.09 2.53 4.68
C LYS A 132 22.58 2.80 4.66
N ASP A 133 23.17 2.77 5.85
CA ASP A 133 24.60 2.91 6.07
C ASP A 133 25.06 1.83 7.03
N SER A 134 26.36 1.57 7.02
CA SER A 134 27.01 0.69 7.96
C SER A 134 28.14 1.41 8.68
N VAL A 135 28.40 1.03 9.93
CA VAL A 135 29.53 1.58 10.69
C VAL A 135 30.68 0.58 10.66
N ALA A 136 31.78 1.00 10.05
CA ALA A 136 33.01 0.24 9.97
C ALA A 136 33.96 0.63 11.10
N ILE A 137 34.58 -0.37 11.73
CA ILE A 137 35.71 -0.15 12.63
C ILE A 137 36.96 0.00 11.77
N VAL A 138 37.69 1.09 11.95
CA VAL A 138 38.84 1.45 11.11
C VAL A 138 40.11 1.60 11.93
N VAL A 139 41.21 1.17 11.33
CA VAL A 139 42.58 1.33 11.82
C VAL A 139 43.44 1.96 10.74
N HIS A 140 44.65 2.38 11.08
CA HIS A 140 45.62 2.81 10.08
C HIS A 140 45.95 1.67 9.08
N PRO A 141 46.18 1.95 7.78
CA PRO A 141 46.46 0.91 6.78
C PRO A 141 47.63 -0.02 7.11
N SER A 142 48.68 0.51 7.75
CA SER A 142 49.85 -0.25 8.18
C SER A 142 49.67 -1.04 9.49
N ASN A 143 48.51 -0.97 10.15
CA ASN A 143 48.27 -1.76 11.35
C ASN A 143 48.13 -3.24 10.96
N GLY A 144 48.77 -4.16 11.69
CA GLY A 144 48.76 -5.59 11.37
C GLY A 144 47.43 -6.29 11.62
N VAL A 145 46.57 -5.75 12.49
CA VAL A 145 45.26 -6.34 12.80
C VAL A 145 44.30 -6.12 11.65
N SER A 146 43.74 -7.20 11.11
CA SER A 146 42.78 -7.20 9.99
C SER A 146 41.38 -7.69 10.37
N GLU A 147 41.23 -8.29 11.55
CA GLU A 147 39.98 -8.87 12.03
C GLU A 147 39.87 -8.72 13.54
N LEU A 148 38.66 -8.48 14.02
CA LEU A 148 38.28 -8.45 15.42
C LEU A 148 36.95 -9.17 15.59
N THR A 149 36.73 -9.80 16.73
CA THR A 149 35.37 -10.16 17.13
C THR A 149 34.63 -8.96 17.71
N MET A 150 33.30 -9.01 17.75
CA MET A 150 32.50 -7.96 18.40
C MET A 150 32.93 -7.74 19.86
N GLU A 151 33.23 -8.83 20.57
CA GLU A 151 33.70 -8.80 21.95
C GLU A 151 35.08 -8.13 22.09
N GLN A 152 36.01 -8.43 21.17
CA GLN A 152 37.32 -7.79 21.15
C GLN A 152 37.21 -6.29 20.87
N ALA A 153 36.38 -5.89 19.90
CA ALA A 153 36.08 -4.49 19.65
C ALA A 153 35.55 -3.81 20.91
N SER A 154 34.55 -4.40 21.57
CA SER A 154 33.98 -3.88 22.82
C SER A 154 35.04 -3.69 23.92
N LYS A 155 35.93 -4.67 24.12
CA LYS A 155 37.03 -4.62 25.10
C LYS A 155 38.11 -3.58 24.77
N ILE A 156 38.37 -3.32 23.49
CA ILE A 156 39.29 -2.25 23.07
C ILE A 156 38.69 -0.89 23.42
N PHE A 157 37.42 -0.66 23.03
CA PHE A 157 36.76 0.63 23.23
C PHE A 157 36.40 0.92 24.70
N SER A 158 36.20 -0.11 25.53
CA SER A 158 36.12 0.03 27.00
C SER A 158 37.48 0.25 27.67
N GLY A 159 38.57 -0.01 26.94
CA GLY A 159 39.94 0.13 27.41
C GLY A 159 40.43 -1.02 28.28
N GLU A 160 39.77 -2.19 28.24
CA GLU A 160 40.26 -3.43 28.84
C GLU A 160 41.45 -3.99 28.07
N ILE A 161 41.34 -4.05 26.74
CA ILE A 161 42.47 -4.34 25.85
C ILE A 161 43.16 -3.02 25.52
N LYS A 162 44.46 -2.94 25.80
CA LYS A 162 45.21 -1.67 25.76
C LYS A 162 46.39 -1.71 24.80
N ASN A 163 46.77 -2.88 24.29
CA ASN A 163 47.92 -3.03 23.41
C ASN A 163 47.61 -3.95 22.22
N TRP A 164 48.06 -3.56 21.03
CA TRP A 164 47.85 -4.31 19.79
C TRP A 164 48.44 -5.73 19.82
N LYS A 165 49.48 -6.00 20.63
CA LYS A 165 50.07 -7.35 20.77
C LYS A 165 49.10 -8.37 21.34
N GLU A 166 48.12 -7.93 22.13
CA GLU A 166 47.07 -8.79 22.70
C GLU A 166 46.15 -9.36 21.61
N LEU A 167 46.20 -8.77 20.40
CA LEU A 167 45.39 -9.09 19.23
C LEU A 167 46.25 -9.54 18.05
N GLY A 168 47.52 -9.92 18.29
CA GLY A 168 48.46 -10.34 17.25
C GLY A 168 49.09 -9.20 16.43
N GLY A 169 48.92 -7.96 16.86
CA GLY A 169 49.56 -6.78 16.27
C GLY A 169 50.94 -6.45 16.88
N ALA A 170 51.44 -5.25 16.57
CA ALA A 170 52.71 -4.74 17.12
C ALA A 170 52.60 -4.46 18.64
N ASP A 171 53.73 -4.43 19.36
CA ASP A 171 53.76 -4.01 20.77
C ASP A 171 53.61 -2.49 20.91
N GLU A 172 52.37 -2.03 20.72
CA GLU A 172 52.01 -0.63 20.69
C GLU A 172 50.70 -0.39 21.46
N ALA A 173 50.66 0.66 22.26
CA ALA A 173 49.46 1.04 22.99
C ALA A 173 48.33 1.48 22.03
N ILE A 174 47.11 1.01 22.27
CA ILE A 174 45.94 1.34 21.45
C ILE A 174 45.42 2.73 21.81
N ARG A 175 45.21 3.57 20.80
CA ARG A 175 44.54 4.87 20.96
C ARG A 175 43.12 4.81 20.41
N VAL A 176 42.14 4.88 21.30
CA VAL A 176 40.72 4.86 20.93
C VAL A 176 40.28 6.26 20.51
N ILE A 177 39.71 6.36 19.31
CA ILE A 177 39.06 7.55 18.77
C ILE A 177 37.55 7.31 18.79
N THR A 178 36.79 8.22 19.39
CA THR A 178 35.34 8.15 19.52
C THR A 178 34.69 9.43 19.00
N ARG A 179 33.36 9.43 18.88
CA ARG A 179 32.57 10.57 18.43
C ARG A 179 31.92 11.33 19.60
N GLU A 180 31.56 12.57 19.36
CA GLU A 180 30.85 13.45 20.29
C GLU A 180 29.46 12.91 20.69
N GLU A 181 28.94 13.37 21.82
CA GLU A 181 27.57 13.07 22.22
C GLU A 181 26.56 13.63 21.19
N GLY A 182 25.52 12.85 20.88
CA GLY A 182 24.55 13.19 19.82
C GLY A 182 24.97 12.77 18.40
N SER A 183 26.16 12.17 18.26
CA SER A 183 26.59 11.54 17.01
C SER A 183 25.79 10.28 16.72
N GLY A 184 25.09 10.23 15.58
CA GLY A 184 24.38 9.02 15.14
C GLY A 184 25.33 7.82 14.95
N THR A 185 26.58 8.05 14.51
CA THR A 185 27.57 6.98 14.34
C THR A 185 28.00 6.41 15.68
N ARG A 186 28.18 7.25 16.71
CA ARG A 186 28.46 6.81 18.08
C ARG A 186 27.30 5.97 18.62
N GLU A 187 26.08 6.45 18.46
CA GLU A 187 24.92 5.77 19.03
C GLU A 187 24.72 4.38 18.42
N VAL A 188 24.94 4.24 17.11
CA VAL A 188 24.90 2.94 16.43
C VAL A 188 26.05 2.04 16.87
N PHE A 189 27.27 2.59 16.97
CA PHE A 189 28.41 1.84 17.51
C PHE A 189 28.16 1.36 18.94
N GLU A 190 27.66 2.21 19.83
CA GLU A 190 27.30 1.85 21.20
C GLU A 190 26.21 0.77 21.22
N LYS A 191 25.19 0.89 20.37
CA LYS A 191 24.08 -0.09 20.27
C LYS A 191 24.58 -1.48 19.89
N TYR A 192 25.44 -1.60 18.89
CA TYR A 192 25.82 -2.91 18.35
C TYR A 192 27.11 -3.48 18.95
N VAL A 193 28.03 -2.64 19.43
CA VAL A 193 29.36 -3.08 19.90
C VAL A 193 29.47 -3.02 21.43
N MET A 194 28.94 -1.98 22.05
CA MET A 194 29.16 -1.74 23.49
C MET A 194 28.06 -2.35 24.37
N LYS A 195 26.79 -2.09 24.03
CA LYS A 195 25.63 -2.55 24.80
C LYS A 195 25.50 -4.07 24.94
N PRO A 196 25.78 -4.91 23.92
CA PRO A 196 25.70 -6.37 24.08
C PRO A 196 26.65 -6.93 25.15
N SER A 197 27.69 -6.18 25.51
CA SER A 197 28.63 -6.53 26.57
C SER A 197 28.49 -5.67 27.83
N GLU A 198 27.44 -4.85 27.92
CA GLU A 198 27.16 -3.92 29.03
C GLU A 198 28.35 -2.99 29.35
N LYS A 199 29.10 -2.58 28.33
CA LYS A 199 30.29 -1.70 28.46
C LYS A 199 29.99 -0.28 27.98
N GLU A 200 30.78 0.65 28.47
CA GLU A 200 30.82 2.03 27.99
C GLU A 200 32.17 2.34 27.36
N ILE A 201 32.20 3.32 26.44
CA ILE A 201 33.45 3.78 25.83
C ILE A 201 34.29 4.45 26.91
N ALA A 202 35.57 4.10 26.99
CA ALA A 202 36.47 4.62 28.01
C ALA A 202 36.53 6.16 28.00
N GLY A 203 36.38 6.79 29.16
CA GLY A 203 36.40 8.26 29.28
C GLY A 203 37.72 8.94 28.83
N LYS A 204 38.79 8.16 28.62
CA LYS A 204 40.08 8.63 28.06
C LYS A 204 40.13 8.62 26.51
N ALA A 205 39.07 8.15 25.85
CA ALA A 205 39.03 8.11 24.38
C ALA A 205 39.07 9.52 23.78
N SER A 206 39.77 9.66 22.65
CA SER A 206 39.85 10.96 21.96
C SER A 206 38.55 11.22 21.21
N VAL A 207 37.80 12.22 21.64
CA VAL A 207 36.53 12.62 21.00
C VAL A 207 36.81 13.45 19.75
N LYS A 208 36.11 13.17 18.65
CA LYS A 208 36.14 13.91 17.39
C LYS A 208 34.71 14.26 16.94
N PRO A 209 34.48 15.43 16.33
CA PRO A 209 33.14 15.94 16.02
C PRO A 209 32.55 15.41 14.69
N SER A 210 33.31 14.70 13.85
CA SER A 210 32.84 14.24 12.54
C SER A 210 33.49 12.93 12.07
N ASN A 211 32.86 12.23 11.13
CA ASN A 211 33.45 11.04 10.48
C ASN A 211 34.78 11.39 9.78
N GLY A 212 34.81 12.53 9.08
CA GLY A 212 36.02 13.02 8.40
C GLY A 212 37.19 13.25 9.37
N GLU A 213 36.93 13.79 10.56
CA GLU A 213 37.98 13.99 11.58
C GLU A 213 38.43 12.69 12.24
N VAL A 214 37.52 11.73 12.46
CA VAL A 214 37.92 10.38 12.92
C VAL A 214 38.83 9.74 11.88
N ARG A 215 38.43 9.73 10.60
CA ARG A 215 39.22 9.19 9.50
C ARG A 215 40.59 9.84 9.41
N ALA A 216 40.65 11.17 9.40
CA ALA A 216 41.91 11.91 9.34
C ALA A 216 42.82 11.60 10.53
N THR A 217 42.25 11.45 11.74
CA THR A 217 43.01 11.08 12.93
C THR A 217 43.58 9.66 12.85
N VAL A 218 42.76 8.69 12.41
CA VAL A 218 43.18 7.29 12.24
C VAL A 218 44.22 7.15 11.12
N SER A 219 44.05 7.89 10.03
CA SER A 219 45.01 7.94 8.93
C SER A 219 46.36 8.54 9.33
N GLY A 220 46.36 9.53 10.24
CA GLY A 220 47.59 10.15 10.75
C GLY A 220 48.29 9.39 11.87
N ASP A 221 47.64 8.41 12.50
CA ASP A 221 48.14 7.73 13.70
C ASP A 221 48.04 6.21 13.59
N LYS A 222 49.19 5.57 13.38
CA LYS A 222 49.35 4.11 13.25
C LYS A 222 48.80 3.29 14.42
N LYS A 223 48.66 3.91 15.59
CA LYS A 223 48.22 3.27 16.83
C LYS A 223 46.72 3.41 17.07
N SER A 224 46.05 4.23 16.26
CA SER A 224 44.65 4.58 16.45
C SER A 224 43.69 3.53 15.91
N ILE A 225 42.58 3.38 16.63
CA ILE A 225 41.36 2.70 16.20
C ILE A 225 40.19 3.65 16.36
N GLY A 226 39.30 3.68 15.38
CA GLY A 226 38.07 4.46 15.44
C GLY A 226 36.95 3.74 14.72
N TYR A 227 35.81 4.39 14.61
CA TYR A 227 34.69 3.92 13.81
C TYR A 227 34.16 5.07 12.95
N VAL A 228 33.82 4.75 11.71
CA VAL A 228 33.26 5.70 10.74
C VAL A 228 32.14 5.05 9.96
N SER A 229 31.29 5.86 9.36
CA SER A 229 30.37 5.40 8.32
C SER A 229 31.14 4.76 7.15
N LEU A 230 30.55 3.74 6.52
CA LEU A 230 31.16 3.00 5.42
C LEU A 230 31.53 3.91 4.25
N GLY A 231 30.69 4.90 3.91
CA GLY A 231 30.97 5.88 2.86
C GLY A 231 32.19 6.80 3.15
N TYR A 232 32.69 6.82 4.38
CA TYR A 232 33.92 7.54 4.74
C TYR A 232 35.16 6.64 4.71
N VAL A 233 35.02 5.34 4.47
CA VAL A 233 36.17 4.43 4.33
C VAL A 233 36.77 4.63 2.95
N ASP A 234 38.02 5.09 2.93
CA ASP A 234 38.82 5.26 1.72
C ASP A 234 40.21 4.63 1.96
N PRO A 235 41.11 4.58 0.95
CA PRO A 235 42.43 3.96 1.11
C PRO A 235 43.34 4.56 2.20
N SER A 236 42.98 5.73 2.77
CA SER A 236 43.73 6.36 3.87
C SER A 236 43.53 5.65 5.21
N VAL A 237 42.52 4.78 5.33
CA VAL A 237 42.21 3.95 6.49
C VAL A 237 41.92 2.51 6.06
N LYS A 238 42.01 1.57 6.99
CA LYS A 238 41.68 0.16 6.74
C LYS A 238 40.52 -0.27 7.64
N ALA A 239 39.43 -0.71 7.02
CA ALA A 239 38.33 -1.35 7.73
C ALA A 239 38.74 -2.74 8.24
N VAL A 240 38.41 -3.02 9.49
CA VAL A 240 38.68 -4.30 10.15
C VAL A 240 37.46 -5.20 10.00
N LYS A 241 37.68 -6.48 9.68
CA LYS A 241 36.59 -7.47 9.65
C LYS A 241 36.01 -7.67 11.04
N ILE A 242 34.69 -7.82 11.14
CA ILE A 242 34.01 -8.13 12.39
C ILE A 242 33.45 -9.54 12.30
N ASP A 243 33.90 -10.42 13.20
CA ASP A 243 33.51 -11.84 13.23
C ASP A 243 33.69 -12.52 11.84
N GLY A 244 34.82 -12.26 11.18
CA GLY A 244 35.15 -12.78 9.84
C GLY A 244 34.48 -12.06 8.67
N VAL A 245 33.58 -11.10 8.91
CA VAL A 245 32.80 -10.41 7.88
C VAL A 245 33.37 -9.03 7.58
N GLU A 246 33.59 -8.73 6.29
CA GLU A 246 34.02 -7.40 5.83
C GLU A 246 32.84 -6.42 5.83
N ALA A 247 33.09 -5.17 6.24
CA ALA A 247 32.13 -4.08 6.11
C ALA A 247 32.03 -3.65 4.64
N THR A 248 31.14 -4.29 3.89
CA THR A 248 30.86 -4.00 2.46
C THR A 248 29.37 -3.86 2.22
N VAL A 249 28.99 -3.14 1.16
CA VAL A 249 27.58 -3.00 0.74
C VAL A 249 26.93 -4.38 0.54
N GLU A 250 27.63 -5.32 -0.10
CA GLU A 250 27.16 -6.69 -0.33
C GLU A 250 26.88 -7.46 0.98
N ASN A 251 27.80 -7.37 1.96
CA ASN A 251 27.62 -8.06 3.23
C ASN A 251 26.53 -7.41 4.09
N VAL A 252 26.29 -6.12 3.93
CA VAL A 252 25.18 -5.44 4.61
C VAL A 252 23.85 -5.83 3.96
N LEU A 253 23.77 -5.85 2.63
CA LEU A 253 22.56 -6.25 1.90
C LEU A 253 22.18 -7.72 2.11
N SER A 254 23.15 -8.58 2.40
CA SER A 254 22.94 -10.00 2.70
C SER A 254 22.80 -10.30 4.21
N ASP A 255 22.64 -9.26 5.04
CA ASP A 255 22.51 -9.33 6.50
C ASP A 255 23.68 -10.02 7.22
N LYS A 256 24.84 -10.17 6.55
CA LYS A 256 26.05 -10.77 7.13
C LYS A 256 26.80 -9.79 8.02
N TYR A 257 26.77 -8.49 7.72
CA TYR A 257 27.45 -7.47 8.51
C TYR A 257 26.45 -6.76 9.44
N PRO A 258 26.63 -6.84 10.78
CA PRO A 258 25.54 -6.54 11.73
C PRO A 258 25.37 -5.06 12.09
N ILE A 259 26.37 -4.21 11.83
CA ILE A 259 26.38 -2.82 12.30
C ILE A 259 25.75 -1.91 11.24
N VAL A 260 24.41 -1.91 11.19
CA VAL A 260 23.63 -1.24 10.15
C VAL A 260 22.70 -0.17 10.73
N ARG A 261 22.41 0.86 9.95
CA ARG A 261 21.49 1.95 10.31
C ARG A 261 20.79 2.52 9.10
N THR A 262 19.62 3.08 9.35
CA THR A 262 18.88 3.87 8.36
C THR A 262 19.31 5.33 8.42
N LEU A 263 19.39 5.95 7.25
CA LEU A 263 19.61 7.39 7.06
C LEU A 263 18.25 8.05 6.84
N TYR A 264 18.01 9.17 7.51
CA TYR A 264 16.72 9.85 7.51
C TYR A 264 16.80 11.31 7.10
N LEU A 265 15.82 11.75 6.34
CA LEU A 265 15.34 13.14 6.30
C LEU A 265 14.08 13.23 7.15
N ILE A 266 13.90 14.34 7.86
CA ILE A 266 12.85 14.48 8.86
C ILE A 266 12.18 15.83 8.65
N THR A 267 10.86 15.86 8.50
CA THR A 267 10.06 17.09 8.49
C THR A 267 9.28 17.23 9.78
N LYS A 268 8.74 18.43 10.02
CA LYS A 268 7.79 18.69 11.10
C LYS A 268 6.38 18.73 10.51
N GLY A 269 5.60 17.67 10.76
CA GLY A 269 4.33 17.46 10.10
C GLY A 269 4.49 16.98 8.66
N GLU A 270 3.41 17.05 7.91
CA GLU A 270 3.42 16.72 6.48
C GLU A 270 4.32 17.72 5.71
N PRO A 271 5.14 17.24 4.76
CA PRO A 271 6.06 18.10 4.04
C PRO A 271 5.31 19.16 3.22
N ASN A 272 5.86 20.37 3.17
CA ASN A 272 5.45 21.37 2.19
C ASN A 272 6.04 21.07 0.80
N GLU A 273 5.61 21.80 -0.22
CA GLU A 273 6.03 21.60 -1.62
C GLU A 273 7.55 21.53 -1.82
N LEU A 274 8.33 22.39 -1.14
CA LEU A 274 9.79 22.40 -1.27
C LEU A 274 10.45 21.25 -0.50
N GLU A 275 9.89 20.89 0.67
CA GLU A 275 10.36 19.77 1.47
C GLU A 275 10.13 18.44 0.75
N GLU A 276 8.91 18.26 0.21
CA GLU A 276 8.49 17.09 -0.56
C GLU A 276 9.35 16.96 -1.82
N ALA A 277 9.52 18.04 -2.60
CA ALA A 277 10.34 18.02 -3.79
C ALA A 277 11.81 17.63 -3.53
N PHE A 278 12.39 18.07 -2.41
CA PHE A 278 13.75 17.66 -2.05
C PHE A 278 13.82 16.19 -1.62
N ILE A 279 12.87 15.74 -0.80
CA ILE A 279 12.79 14.34 -0.36
C ILE A 279 12.58 13.40 -1.55
N ASP A 280 11.67 13.75 -2.45
CA ASP A 280 11.40 13.02 -3.69
C ASP A 280 12.61 12.98 -4.60
N PHE A 281 13.34 14.09 -4.73
CA PHE A 281 14.58 14.11 -5.49
C PHE A 281 15.61 13.14 -4.90
N VAL A 282 15.78 13.11 -3.57
CA VAL A 282 16.69 12.18 -2.89
C VAL A 282 16.26 10.71 -3.05
N LEU A 283 14.95 10.44 -3.10
CA LEU A 283 14.39 9.10 -3.30
C LEU A 283 14.32 8.66 -4.77
N SER A 284 14.43 9.60 -5.72
CA SER A 284 14.44 9.33 -7.16
C SER A 284 15.65 8.49 -7.57
N GLU A 285 15.61 7.91 -8.77
CA GLU A 285 16.75 7.15 -9.33
C GLU A 285 18.06 7.96 -9.30
N GLU A 286 17.99 9.25 -9.66
CA GLU A 286 19.16 10.14 -9.65
C GLU A 286 19.68 10.40 -8.24
N GLY A 287 18.79 10.68 -7.28
CA GLY A 287 19.16 10.83 -5.88
C GLY A 287 19.72 9.54 -5.27
N GLN A 288 19.15 8.38 -5.60
CA GLN A 288 19.65 7.10 -5.15
C GLN A 288 20.99 6.74 -5.81
N ASN A 289 21.27 7.18 -7.03
CA ASN A 289 22.61 7.07 -7.62
C ASN A 289 23.63 7.89 -6.81
N VAL A 290 23.28 9.08 -6.34
CA VAL A 290 24.13 9.84 -5.40
C VAL A 290 24.35 9.07 -4.09
N VAL A 291 23.31 8.43 -3.54
CA VAL A 291 23.43 7.60 -2.33
C VAL A 291 24.44 6.46 -2.55
N GLU A 292 24.36 5.75 -3.67
CA GLU A 292 25.29 4.67 -4.03
C GLU A 292 26.71 5.17 -4.30
N ASP A 293 26.87 6.25 -5.06
CA ASP A 293 28.16 6.85 -5.41
C ASP A 293 28.94 7.32 -4.16
N MET A 294 28.20 7.69 -3.11
CA MET A 294 28.77 8.07 -1.81
C MET A 294 29.08 6.86 -0.91
N GLY A 295 28.93 5.63 -1.42
CA GLY A 295 29.23 4.39 -0.71
C GLY A 295 28.17 3.95 0.29
N TYR A 296 26.95 4.51 0.20
CA TYR A 296 25.81 4.09 0.98
C TYR A 296 24.95 3.09 0.22
N ILE A 297 23.99 2.51 0.92
CA ILE A 297 23.12 1.47 0.38
C ILE A 297 21.81 2.14 -0.01
N LYS A 298 21.47 2.03 -1.29
CA LYS A 298 20.19 2.49 -1.82
C LYS A 298 19.05 1.91 -0.98
N VAL A 299 18.06 2.73 -0.66
CA VAL A 299 16.74 2.17 -0.40
C VAL A 299 16.19 1.71 -1.75
N ALA A 300 15.30 0.72 -1.76
CA ALA A 300 14.48 0.53 -2.96
C ALA A 300 13.93 1.90 -3.29
N ALA A 301 14.27 2.44 -4.47
CA ALA A 301 13.77 3.74 -4.88
C ALA A 301 12.28 3.71 -4.56
N ALA A 302 11.78 4.72 -3.84
CA ALA A 302 10.35 4.97 -3.94
C ALA A 302 10.09 4.94 -5.44
N PRO A 303 9.24 4.04 -5.96
CA PRO A 303 9.05 3.97 -7.39
C PRO A 303 8.80 5.40 -7.81
N THR A 304 9.72 5.99 -8.58
CA THR A 304 9.41 7.18 -9.35
C THR A 304 8.06 6.84 -9.92
N PRO A 305 6.95 7.55 -9.61
CA PRO A 305 5.67 7.12 -10.10
C PRO A 305 5.84 7.09 -11.61
N ALA A 306 5.98 5.87 -12.16
CA ALA A 306 5.53 5.63 -13.50
C ALA A 306 4.07 6.06 -13.36
N GLU A 307 3.73 7.22 -13.92
CA GLU A 307 2.37 7.73 -13.85
C GLU A 307 1.48 6.57 -14.28
N LEU A 308 0.84 5.91 -13.31
CA LEU A 308 0.09 4.72 -13.60
C LEU A 308 -1.02 5.18 -14.53
N SER A 309 -1.08 4.58 -15.70
CA SER A 309 -2.03 4.96 -16.73
C SER A 309 -2.74 3.72 -17.23
N GLY A 310 -4.03 3.87 -17.53
CA GLY A 310 -4.85 2.75 -17.94
C GLY A 310 -6.08 2.56 -17.06
N LYS A 311 -6.66 1.37 -17.15
CA LYS A 311 -7.93 1.04 -16.50
C LYS A 311 -7.76 -0.24 -15.68
N LEU A 312 -8.30 -0.23 -14.47
CA LEU A 312 -8.37 -1.38 -13.59
C LEU A 312 -9.82 -1.57 -13.13
N ALA A 313 -10.33 -2.79 -13.22
CA ALA A 313 -11.68 -3.18 -12.83
C ALA A 313 -11.60 -4.14 -11.64
N ILE A 314 -12.24 -3.75 -10.54
CA ILE A 314 -12.26 -4.51 -9.30
C ILE A 314 -13.71 -4.79 -8.92
N ALA A 315 -14.05 -6.05 -8.66
CA ALA A 315 -15.40 -6.39 -8.23
C ALA A 315 -15.47 -7.50 -7.19
N GLY A 316 -16.53 -7.50 -6.39
CA GLY A 316 -16.88 -8.64 -5.54
C GLY A 316 -17.38 -8.27 -4.16
N SER A 317 -16.62 -8.67 -3.13
CA SER A 317 -17.05 -8.58 -1.73
C SER A 317 -17.48 -7.18 -1.32
N THR A 318 -18.72 -7.06 -0.86
CA THR A 318 -19.25 -5.82 -0.27
C THR A 318 -18.62 -5.51 1.09
N THR A 319 -17.86 -6.42 1.69
CA THR A 319 -17.03 -6.12 2.86
C THR A 319 -15.72 -5.43 2.46
N VAL A 320 -15.12 -5.83 1.35
CA VAL A 320 -13.84 -5.24 0.88
C VAL A 320 -14.08 -3.95 0.09
N LEU A 321 -15.33 -3.73 -0.35
CA LEU A 321 -15.72 -2.58 -1.17
C LEU A 321 -15.26 -1.21 -0.60
N PRO A 322 -15.44 -0.87 0.69
CA PRO A 322 -14.98 0.42 1.22
C PRO A 322 -13.46 0.58 1.17
N ILE A 323 -12.70 -0.48 1.49
CA ILE A 323 -11.24 -0.48 1.40
C ILE A 323 -10.82 -0.19 -0.04
N ASN A 324 -11.40 -0.92 -0.98
CA ASN A 324 -11.06 -0.76 -2.39
C ASN A 324 -11.39 0.65 -2.87
N GLN A 325 -12.56 1.20 -2.50
CA GLN A 325 -12.99 2.53 -2.92
C GLN A 325 -12.03 3.62 -2.44
N GLU A 326 -11.65 3.58 -1.16
CA GLU A 326 -10.75 4.59 -0.61
C GLU A 326 -9.32 4.41 -1.10
N CYS A 327 -8.81 3.18 -1.18
CA CYS A 327 -7.48 2.91 -1.74
C CYS A 327 -7.41 3.32 -3.22
N ALA A 328 -8.46 3.07 -4.00
CA ALA A 328 -8.50 3.51 -5.39
C ALA A 328 -8.59 5.03 -5.51
N ARG A 329 -9.32 5.71 -4.62
CA ARG A 329 -9.38 7.17 -4.59
C ARG A 329 -7.99 7.75 -4.37
N LEU A 330 -7.27 7.28 -3.35
CA LEU A 330 -5.91 7.72 -3.03
C LEU A 330 -4.92 7.40 -4.15
N LEU A 331 -4.98 6.18 -4.72
CA LEU A 331 -4.09 5.79 -5.80
C LEU A 331 -4.35 6.58 -7.09
N MET A 332 -5.62 6.86 -7.43
CA MET A 332 -5.97 7.71 -8.58
C MET A 332 -5.65 9.19 -8.35
N GLU A 333 -5.69 9.67 -7.10
CA GLU A 333 -5.26 11.03 -6.74
C GLU A 333 -3.76 11.22 -7.01
N LYS A 334 -2.96 10.19 -6.68
CA LYS A 334 -1.52 10.14 -6.99
C LYS A 334 -1.21 9.87 -8.48
N ASN A 335 -2.18 9.35 -9.24
CA ASN A 335 -2.01 8.95 -10.64
C ASN A 335 -3.16 9.47 -11.52
N PRO A 336 -3.12 10.73 -12.00
CA PRO A 336 -4.22 11.36 -12.72
C PRO A 336 -4.64 10.67 -14.03
N ALA A 337 -3.78 9.81 -14.59
CA ALA A 337 -4.04 9.00 -15.79
C ALA A 337 -4.65 7.62 -15.48
N LEU A 338 -4.67 7.18 -14.23
CA LEU A 338 -5.23 5.91 -13.80
C LEU A 338 -6.74 5.98 -13.61
N ARG A 339 -7.47 4.97 -14.07
CA ARG A 339 -8.92 4.87 -13.85
C ARG A 339 -9.26 3.52 -13.24
N ILE A 340 -9.64 3.53 -11.96
CA ILE A 340 -10.06 2.32 -11.26
C ILE A 340 -11.59 2.34 -11.13
N SER A 341 -12.23 1.28 -11.61
CA SER A 341 -13.66 1.06 -11.46
C SER A 341 -13.91 -0.03 -10.43
N ILE A 342 -14.81 0.24 -9.48
CA ILE A 342 -15.07 -0.67 -8.36
C ILE A 342 -16.55 -0.96 -8.26
N SER A 343 -16.90 -2.23 -8.15
CA SER A 343 -18.28 -2.68 -7.95
C SER A 343 -18.41 -3.75 -6.87
N GLY A 344 -19.58 -3.81 -6.24
CA GLY A 344 -19.95 -4.89 -5.33
C GLY A 344 -20.47 -6.12 -6.09
N GLY A 345 -21.07 -7.06 -5.35
CA GLY A 345 -21.71 -8.26 -5.93
C GLY A 345 -21.52 -9.54 -5.11
N GLY A 346 -20.73 -9.48 -4.03
CA GLY A 346 -20.45 -10.60 -3.15
C GLY A 346 -19.16 -11.34 -3.52
N SER A 347 -18.64 -12.17 -2.61
CA SER A 347 -17.36 -12.85 -2.79
C SER A 347 -17.40 -13.89 -3.91
N GLY A 348 -18.51 -14.61 -4.05
CA GLY A 348 -18.69 -15.55 -5.17
C GLY A 348 -18.69 -14.87 -6.54
N HIS A 349 -19.25 -13.65 -6.63
CA HIS A 349 -19.19 -12.85 -7.85
C HIS A 349 -17.77 -12.43 -8.18
N GLY A 350 -17.03 -11.88 -7.21
CA GLY A 350 -15.63 -11.46 -7.40
C GLY A 350 -14.74 -12.60 -7.88
N VAL A 351 -14.78 -13.75 -7.19
CA VAL A 351 -14.02 -14.96 -7.56
C VAL A 351 -14.37 -15.45 -8.96
N LYS A 352 -15.67 -15.49 -9.30
CA LYS A 352 -16.13 -15.96 -10.61
C LYS A 352 -15.67 -15.02 -11.72
N SER A 353 -15.85 -13.71 -11.55
CA SER A 353 -15.56 -12.73 -12.59
C SER A 353 -14.06 -12.59 -12.85
N VAL A 354 -13.21 -12.63 -11.82
CA VAL A 354 -11.74 -12.63 -12.06
C VAL A 354 -11.27 -13.95 -12.67
N GLY A 355 -11.80 -15.10 -12.22
CA GLY A 355 -11.45 -16.41 -12.82
C GLY A 355 -11.86 -16.51 -14.30
N ALA A 356 -13.00 -15.91 -14.65
CA ALA A 356 -13.47 -15.78 -16.03
C ALA A 356 -12.68 -14.75 -16.86
N GLY A 357 -11.89 -13.87 -16.22
CA GLY A 357 -11.18 -12.77 -16.89
C GLY A 357 -12.09 -11.60 -17.30
N GLU A 358 -13.22 -11.43 -16.61
CA GLU A 358 -14.17 -10.31 -16.85
C GLU A 358 -13.76 -9.02 -16.12
N ILE A 359 -12.94 -9.16 -15.08
CA ILE A 359 -12.38 -8.09 -14.25
C ILE A 359 -10.91 -8.44 -13.95
N ASP A 360 -10.14 -7.44 -13.55
CA ASP A 360 -8.71 -7.59 -13.27
C ASP A 360 -8.49 -8.14 -11.86
N ILE A 361 -9.18 -7.58 -10.85
CA ILE A 361 -9.09 -8.03 -9.45
C ILE A 361 -10.46 -8.43 -8.90
N GLY A 362 -10.53 -9.66 -8.37
CA GLY A 362 -11.66 -10.15 -7.59
C GLY A 362 -11.49 -9.86 -6.10
N ALA A 363 -12.52 -9.36 -5.42
CA ALA A 363 -12.51 -9.15 -3.98
C ALA A 363 -13.32 -10.23 -3.24
N ALA A 364 -12.76 -10.82 -2.18
CA ALA A 364 -13.44 -11.83 -1.36
C ALA A 364 -13.27 -11.57 0.14
N SER A 365 -14.30 -11.90 0.93
CA SER A 365 -14.25 -11.87 2.40
C SER A 365 -14.53 -13.25 2.98
N ARG A 366 -13.91 -14.24 2.34
CA ARG A 366 -13.85 -15.66 2.70
C ARG A 366 -12.76 -16.30 1.86
N ASP A 367 -12.33 -17.49 2.27
CA ASP A 367 -11.41 -18.28 1.47
C ASP A 367 -12.04 -18.66 0.11
N VAL A 368 -11.20 -18.77 -0.91
CA VAL A 368 -11.59 -19.31 -2.22
C VAL A 368 -11.88 -20.80 -2.05
N LYS A 369 -13.06 -21.25 -2.49
CA LYS A 369 -13.51 -22.63 -2.28
C LYS A 369 -12.71 -23.59 -3.15
N SER A 370 -12.55 -24.84 -2.70
CA SER A 370 -11.92 -25.89 -3.52
C SER A 370 -12.59 -26.05 -4.89
N LYS A 371 -13.93 -26.01 -4.97
CA LYS A 371 -14.65 -26.04 -6.26
C LYS A 371 -14.40 -24.82 -7.15
N GLU A 372 -14.11 -23.66 -6.55
CA GLU A 372 -13.75 -22.44 -7.29
C GLU A 372 -12.32 -22.54 -7.82
N MET A 373 -11.37 -23.06 -7.02
CA MET A 373 -10.01 -23.35 -7.44
C MET A 373 -9.92 -24.49 -8.47
N GLU A 374 -10.77 -25.51 -8.37
CA GLU A 374 -10.86 -26.59 -9.39
C GLU A 374 -11.33 -26.02 -10.74
N ARG A 375 -12.24 -25.05 -10.72
CA ARG A 375 -12.75 -24.39 -11.92
C ARG A 375 -11.78 -23.35 -12.47
N TYR A 376 -11.06 -22.65 -11.60
CA TYR A 376 -10.12 -21.59 -11.92
C TYR A 376 -8.81 -21.82 -11.14
N PRO A 377 -7.93 -22.73 -11.61
CA PRO A 377 -6.74 -23.14 -10.86
C PRO A 377 -5.67 -22.05 -10.73
N ASP A 378 -5.72 -21.03 -11.60
CA ASP A 378 -4.71 -19.97 -11.65
C ASP A 378 -5.02 -18.80 -10.71
N LEU A 379 -6.08 -18.87 -9.90
CA LEU A 379 -6.41 -17.80 -8.96
C LEU A 379 -5.33 -17.63 -7.88
N LYS A 380 -4.90 -16.39 -7.66
CA LYS A 380 -3.90 -16.03 -6.64
C LYS A 380 -4.55 -15.12 -5.60
N PRO A 381 -5.03 -15.66 -4.46
CA PRO A 381 -5.56 -14.84 -3.38
C PRO A 381 -4.42 -14.22 -2.55
N VAL A 382 -4.48 -12.91 -2.34
CA VAL A 382 -3.60 -12.12 -1.48
C VAL A 382 -4.42 -11.60 -0.30
N GLY A 383 -4.01 -11.95 0.92
CA GLY A 383 -4.65 -11.45 2.13
C GLY A 383 -4.28 -9.99 2.36
N ILE A 384 -5.28 -9.13 2.56
CA ILE A 384 -5.12 -7.67 2.71
C ILE A 384 -5.51 -7.13 4.10
N GLY A 385 -6.06 -7.99 4.94
CA GLY A 385 -6.53 -7.65 6.28
C GLY A 385 -7.43 -8.74 6.84
N LYS A 386 -7.90 -8.54 8.07
CA LYS A 386 -8.90 -9.41 8.71
C LYS A 386 -10.16 -8.62 9.06
N ASP A 387 -11.25 -9.34 9.19
CA ASP A 387 -12.57 -8.82 9.55
C ASP A 387 -13.26 -9.79 10.51
N SER A 388 -14.27 -9.29 11.20
CA SER A 388 -15.16 -10.07 12.05
C SER A 388 -16.61 -9.87 11.65
N VAL A 389 -17.48 -10.84 11.96
CA VAL A 389 -18.92 -10.72 11.70
C VAL A 389 -19.65 -10.53 13.01
N ALA A 390 -20.31 -9.38 13.15
CA ALA A 390 -21.10 -9.02 14.31
C ALA A 390 -22.60 -9.31 14.08
N VAL A 391 -23.25 -9.87 15.08
CA VAL A 391 -24.72 -9.91 15.15
C VAL A 391 -25.21 -8.53 15.57
N VAL A 392 -26.14 -7.96 14.80
CA VAL A 392 -26.64 -6.61 15.02
C VAL A 392 -28.15 -6.58 15.17
N VAL A 393 -28.61 -5.69 16.04
CA VAL A 393 -30.02 -5.35 16.25
C VAL A 393 -30.19 -3.84 16.15
N HIS A 394 -31.43 -3.37 16.12
CA HIS A 394 -31.72 -1.95 16.23
C HIS A 394 -31.20 -1.38 17.57
N PRO A 395 -30.70 -0.12 17.62
CA PRO A 395 -30.15 0.47 18.85
C PRO A 395 -31.10 0.45 20.06
N SER A 396 -32.39 0.64 19.82
CA SER A 396 -33.44 0.60 20.86
C SER A 396 -33.89 -0.81 21.27
N ASN A 397 -33.38 -1.88 20.65
CA ASN A 397 -33.74 -3.25 21.06
C ASN A 397 -33.13 -3.52 22.44
N GLY A 398 -33.90 -4.10 23.37
CA GLY A 398 -33.45 -4.33 24.75
C GLY A 398 -32.39 -5.42 24.89
N VAL A 399 -32.29 -6.36 23.93
CA VAL A 399 -31.32 -7.45 23.99
C VAL A 399 -29.91 -6.93 23.70
N SER A 400 -28.98 -7.16 24.63
CA SER A 400 -27.57 -6.75 24.54
C SER A 400 -26.60 -7.92 24.41
N GLU A 401 -27.05 -9.14 24.71
CA GLU A 401 -26.24 -10.34 24.64
C GLU A 401 -27.05 -11.54 24.14
N LEU A 402 -26.37 -12.45 23.46
CA LEU A 402 -26.89 -13.74 23.04
C LEU A 402 -25.80 -14.78 23.25
N THR A 403 -26.18 -16.00 23.58
CA THR A 403 -25.29 -17.15 23.39
C THR A 403 -25.19 -17.53 21.92
N MET A 404 -24.12 -18.21 21.53
CA MET A 404 -24.01 -18.76 20.16
C MET A 404 -25.22 -19.65 19.79
N GLU A 405 -25.69 -20.45 20.75
CA GLU A 405 -26.86 -21.32 20.57
C GLU A 405 -28.15 -20.51 20.36
N GLN A 406 -28.37 -19.45 21.14
CA GLN A 406 -29.54 -18.57 20.96
C GLN A 406 -29.50 -17.88 19.60
N ALA A 407 -28.35 -17.34 19.19
CA ALA A 407 -28.19 -16.77 17.86
C ALA A 407 -28.55 -17.81 16.79
N SER A 408 -28.00 -19.02 16.86
CA SER A 408 -28.31 -20.11 15.94
C SER A 408 -29.81 -20.43 15.87
N LYS A 409 -30.49 -20.56 17.02
CA LYS A 409 -31.95 -20.84 17.10
C LYS A 409 -32.81 -19.69 16.57
N ILE A 410 -32.40 -18.43 16.76
CA ILE A 410 -33.10 -17.27 16.20
C ILE A 410 -33.03 -17.30 14.68
N PHE A 411 -31.83 -17.48 14.11
CA PHE A 411 -31.64 -17.49 12.66
C PHE A 411 -32.24 -18.73 11.99
N ALA A 412 -32.35 -19.86 12.70
CA ALA A 412 -33.11 -21.04 12.29
C ALA A 412 -34.64 -20.86 12.41
N GLY A 413 -35.10 -19.78 13.05
CA GLY A 413 -36.51 -19.47 13.23
C GLY A 413 -37.21 -20.32 14.29
N GLU A 414 -36.45 -20.94 15.21
CA GLU A 414 -36.94 -21.70 16.36
C GLU A 414 -37.34 -20.75 17.50
N ILE A 415 -36.48 -19.76 17.80
CA ILE A 415 -36.83 -18.62 18.66
C ILE A 415 -37.44 -17.54 17.79
N LYS A 416 -38.70 -17.17 18.08
CA LYS A 416 -39.51 -16.30 17.21
C LYS A 416 -39.94 -14.99 17.87
N ASN A 417 -39.75 -14.84 19.18
CA ASN A 417 -40.14 -13.64 19.91
C ASN A 417 -39.01 -13.18 20.83
N TRP A 418 -38.79 -11.88 20.89
CA TRP A 418 -37.76 -11.27 21.73
C TRP A 418 -37.95 -11.56 23.23
N LYS A 419 -39.19 -11.76 23.71
CA LYS A 419 -39.46 -12.09 25.12
C LYS A 419 -38.87 -13.42 25.57
N ASP A 420 -38.69 -14.36 24.63
CA ASP A 420 -38.15 -15.69 24.92
C ASP A 420 -36.66 -15.64 25.32
N ILE A 421 -36.04 -14.48 25.11
CA ILE A 421 -34.61 -14.19 25.36
C ILE A 421 -34.42 -12.86 26.12
N GLY A 422 -35.43 -12.46 26.91
CA GLY A 422 -35.33 -11.28 27.79
C GLY A 422 -35.56 -9.92 27.13
N GLY A 423 -36.03 -9.88 25.89
CA GLY A 423 -36.45 -8.66 25.19
C GLY A 423 -37.94 -8.35 25.32
N ALA A 424 -38.43 -7.41 24.49
CA ALA A 424 -39.85 -7.03 24.45
C ALA A 424 -40.73 -8.15 23.87
N ASP A 425 -42.05 -8.12 24.12
CA ASP A 425 -43.00 -9.06 23.49
C ASP A 425 -43.25 -8.67 22.03
N GLU A 426 -42.28 -8.97 21.17
CA GLU A 426 -42.25 -8.60 19.77
C GLU A 426 -41.70 -9.75 18.94
N ALA A 427 -42.33 -10.01 17.78
CA ALA A 427 -41.86 -11.04 16.86
C ALA A 427 -40.48 -10.67 16.27
N ILE A 428 -39.59 -11.64 16.17
CA ILE A 428 -38.25 -11.46 15.61
C ILE A 428 -38.30 -11.51 14.09
N ARG A 429 -37.70 -10.51 13.43
CA ARG A 429 -37.50 -10.50 11.99
C ARG A 429 -36.02 -10.77 11.64
N VAL A 430 -35.75 -11.94 11.10
CA VAL A 430 -34.39 -12.33 10.68
C VAL A 430 -34.06 -11.70 9.33
N ILE A 431 -32.94 -10.99 9.28
CA ILE A 431 -32.34 -10.45 8.06
C ILE A 431 -31.08 -11.27 7.75
N THR A 432 -30.98 -11.78 6.53
CA THR A 432 -29.85 -12.60 6.08
C THR A 432 -29.30 -12.07 4.76
N ARG A 433 -28.18 -12.63 4.32
CA ARG A 433 -27.49 -12.25 3.09
C ARG A 433 -27.77 -13.22 1.94
N GLU A 434 -27.59 -12.73 0.72
CA GLU A 434 -27.71 -13.50 -0.52
C GLU A 434 -26.72 -14.68 -0.60
N GLU A 435 -27.03 -15.66 -1.44
CA GLU A 435 -26.08 -16.74 -1.74
C GLU A 435 -24.81 -16.18 -2.40
N GLY A 436 -23.64 -16.72 -2.01
CA GLY A 436 -22.34 -16.21 -2.45
C GLY A 436 -21.79 -15.03 -1.64
N SER A 437 -22.53 -14.56 -0.62
CA SER A 437 -22.05 -13.60 0.37
C SER A 437 -20.99 -14.21 1.29
N GLY A 438 -19.79 -13.62 1.32
CA GLY A 438 -18.75 -14.03 2.27
C GLY A 438 -19.19 -13.87 3.72
N THR A 439 -19.96 -12.83 4.06
CA THR A 439 -20.48 -12.63 5.42
C THR A 439 -21.47 -13.73 5.81
N ARG A 440 -22.34 -14.16 4.88
CA ARG A 440 -23.23 -15.29 5.12
C ARG A 440 -22.46 -16.56 5.37
N GLU A 441 -21.48 -16.87 4.53
CA GLU A 441 -20.73 -18.10 4.63
C GLU A 441 -19.94 -18.21 5.94
N VAL A 442 -19.36 -17.10 6.40
CA VAL A 442 -18.69 -17.04 7.70
C VAL A 442 -19.71 -17.17 8.84
N PHE A 443 -20.84 -16.47 8.76
CA PHE A 443 -21.91 -16.61 9.76
C PHE A 443 -22.43 -18.06 9.83
N GLU A 444 -22.71 -18.69 8.71
CA GLU A 444 -23.14 -20.09 8.64
C GLU A 444 -22.06 -21.02 9.23
N LYS A 445 -20.78 -20.80 8.91
CA LYS A 445 -19.66 -21.60 9.42
C LYS A 445 -19.55 -21.55 10.94
N PHE A 446 -19.64 -20.36 11.54
CA PHE A 446 -19.36 -20.18 12.96
C PHE A 446 -20.60 -20.23 13.86
N VAL A 447 -21.79 -19.89 13.34
CA VAL A 447 -23.03 -19.78 14.14
C VAL A 447 -24.02 -20.91 13.83
N MET A 448 -24.15 -21.31 12.56
CA MET A 448 -25.19 -22.26 12.16
C MET A 448 -24.69 -23.71 12.18
N LYS A 449 -23.55 -23.98 11.55
CA LYS A 449 -22.97 -25.34 11.42
C LYS A 449 -22.65 -26.03 12.73
N PRO A 450 -22.12 -25.37 13.79
CA PRO A 450 -21.87 -26.04 15.06
C PRO A 450 -23.12 -26.63 15.72
N SER A 451 -24.31 -26.11 15.36
CA SER A 451 -25.61 -26.59 15.83
C SER A 451 -26.36 -27.43 14.78
N GLU A 452 -25.73 -27.74 13.64
CA GLU A 452 -26.34 -28.43 12.49
C GLU A 452 -27.64 -27.78 11.98
N LYS A 453 -27.71 -26.44 12.03
CA LYS A 453 -28.89 -25.66 11.61
C LYS A 453 -28.66 -24.95 10.27
N GLU A 454 -29.76 -24.62 9.61
CA GLU A 454 -29.78 -23.75 8.43
C GLU A 454 -30.59 -22.48 8.73
N ILE A 455 -30.27 -21.39 8.01
CA ILE A 455 -31.02 -20.14 8.15
C ILE A 455 -32.45 -20.37 7.61
N ALA A 456 -33.45 -19.95 8.38
CA ALA A 456 -34.85 -20.17 8.03
C ALA A 456 -35.18 -19.59 6.64
N GLY A 457 -35.86 -20.38 5.79
CA GLY A 457 -36.25 -19.94 4.43
C GLY A 457 -37.16 -18.71 4.37
N LYS A 458 -37.77 -18.30 5.49
CA LYS A 458 -38.57 -17.07 5.64
C LYS A 458 -37.74 -15.81 5.96
N ALA A 459 -36.41 -15.94 6.15
CA ALA A 459 -35.55 -14.81 6.46
C ALA A 459 -35.53 -13.81 5.30
N SER A 460 -35.49 -12.51 5.63
CA SER A 460 -35.41 -11.46 4.62
C SER A 460 -34.00 -11.40 4.05
N VAL A 461 -33.84 -11.76 2.79
CA VAL A 461 -32.55 -11.72 2.10
C VAL A 461 -32.21 -10.29 1.66
N LYS A 462 -30.97 -9.86 1.88
CA LYS A 462 -30.42 -8.57 1.45
C LYS A 462 -29.10 -8.77 0.71
N PRO A 463 -28.81 -7.99 -0.35
CA PRO A 463 -27.66 -8.19 -1.25
C PRO A 463 -26.33 -7.59 -0.72
N SER A 464 -26.31 -6.86 0.39
CA SER A 464 -25.09 -6.21 0.90
C SER A 464 -25.10 -6.00 2.41
N ASN A 465 -23.91 -5.79 3.02
CA ASN A 465 -23.82 -5.42 4.44
C ASN A 465 -24.54 -4.08 4.70
N GLY A 466 -24.39 -3.11 3.79
CA GLY A 466 -25.05 -1.81 3.89
C GLY A 466 -26.58 -1.92 3.90
N GLU A 467 -27.16 -2.81 3.10
CA GLU A 467 -28.61 -3.05 3.10
C GLU A 467 -29.09 -3.81 4.33
N VAL A 468 -28.31 -4.76 4.86
CA VAL A 468 -28.62 -5.39 6.15
C VAL A 468 -28.62 -4.33 7.25
N ARG A 469 -27.56 -3.53 7.36
CA ARG A 469 -27.45 -2.43 8.34
C ARG A 469 -28.63 -1.46 8.22
N ALA A 470 -28.93 -0.97 7.02
CA ALA A 470 -30.04 -0.05 6.80
C ALA A 470 -31.40 -0.66 7.18
N THR A 471 -31.60 -1.94 6.87
CA THR A 471 -32.82 -2.66 7.26
C THR A 471 -32.92 -2.79 8.77
N VAL A 472 -31.81 -3.14 9.44
CA VAL A 472 -31.77 -3.30 10.90
C VAL A 472 -31.96 -1.98 11.64
N SER A 473 -31.35 -0.91 11.12
CA SER A 473 -31.51 0.45 11.62
C SER A 473 -32.95 0.98 11.44
N GLY A 474 -33.66 0.55 10.40
CA GLY A 474 -35.05 0.96 10.15
C GLY A 474 -36.11 0.11 10.87
N ASP A 475 -35.76 -1.08 11.36
CA ASP A 475 -36.71 -2.05 11.92
C ASP A 475 -36.30 -2.52 13.32
N LYS A 476 -36.98 -1.97 14.34
CA LYS A 476 -36.76 -2.26 15.77
C LYS A 476 -36.85 -3.74 16.14
N LYS A 477 -37.58 -4.53 15.33
CA LYS A 477 -37.84 -5.95 15.57
C LYS A 477 -36.82 -6.87 14.92
N SER A 478 -35.93 -6.30 14.12
CA SER A 478 -35.05 -7.07 13.28
C SER A 478 -33.71 -7.41 13.94
N ILE A 479 -33.17 -8.53 13.50
CA ILE A 479 -31.82 -9.01 13.81
C ILE A 479 -31.15 -9.37 12.50
N GLY A 480 -29.90 -8.99 12.34
CA GLY A 480 -29.08 -9.36 11.20
C GLY A 480 -27.64 -9.61 11.63
N TYR A 481 -26.78 -9.83 10.65
CA TYR A 481 -25.34 -9.89 10.86
C TYR A 481 -24.64 -9.08 9.78
N VAL A 482 -23.59 -8.37 10.16
CA VAL A 482 -22.78 -7.52 9.27
C VAL A 482 -21.31 -7.69 9.59
N SER A 483 -20.46 -7.32 8.64
CA SER A 483 -19.04 -7.12 8.90
C SER A 483 -18.82 -6.04 9.96
N LEU A 484 -17.77 -6.17 10.77
CA LEU A 484 -17.47 -5.27 11.88
C LEU A 484 -17.29 -3.82 11.41
N GLY A 485 -16.64 -3.60 10.26
CA GLY A 485 -16.50 -2.26 9.65
C GLY A 485 -17.81 -1.60 9.20
N TYR A 486 -18.93 -2.32 9.21
CA TYR A 486 -20.27 -1.78 8.96
C TYR A 486 -21.07 -1.51 10.25
N VAL A 487 -20.49 -1.77 11.42
CA VAL A 487 -21.11 -1.43 12.69
C VAL A 487 -20.85 0.04 12.98
N ASP A 488 -21.92 0.84 12.97
CA ASP A 488 -21.92 2.26 13.30
C ASP A 488 -23.09 2.54 14.27
N PRO A 489 -23.23 3.76 14.83
CA PRO A 489 -24.28 4.07 15.80
C PRO A 489 -25.73 3.83 15.32
N SER A 490 -25.96 3.60 14.03
CA SER A 490 -27.29 3.29 13.48
C SER A 490 -27.76 1.86 13.81
N VAL A 491 -26.85 1.00 14.25
CA VAL A 491 -27.13 -0.38 14.69
C VAL A 491 -26.39 -0.67 16.00
N LYS A 492 -26.83 -1.69 16.74
CA LYS A 492 -26.18 -2.14 17.97
C LYS A 492 -25.68 -3.56 17.81
N ALA A 493 -24.37 -3.75 17.94
CA ALA A 493 -23.77 -5.07 18.01
C ALA A 493 -24.15 -5.77 19.33
N VAL A 494 -24.56 -7.03 19.23
CA VAL A 494 -24.94 -7.88 20.36
C VAL A 494 -23.72 -8.68 20.79
N LYS A 495 -23.47 -8.78 22.10
CA LYS A 495 -22.41 -9.65 22.64
C LYS A 495 -22.72 -11.11 22.32
N ILE A 496 -21.73 -11.88 21.94
CA ILE A 496 -21.85 -13.33 21.77
C ILE A 496 -21.09 -14.01 22.89
N ASP A 497 -21.78 -14.83 23.68
CA ASP A 497 -21.24 -15.51 24.87
C ASP A 497 -20.51 -14.55 25.83
N GLY A 498 -21.08 -13.35 26.01
CA GLY A 498 -20.52 -12.29 26.87
C GLY A 498 -19.40 -11.46 26.24
N VAL A 499 -18.94 -11.79 25.03
CA VAL A 499 -17.85 -11.10 24.34
C VAL A 499 -18.37 -10.10 23.31
N GLU A 500 -17.87 -8.87 23.35
CA GLU A 500 -18.18 -7.82 22.37
C GLU A 500 -17.43 -8.07 21.06
N ALA A 501 -18.10 -7.83 19.93
CA ALA A 501 -17.47 -7.81 18.62
C ALA A 501 -16.63 -6.53 18.46
N THR A 502 -15.37 -6.57 18.89
CA THR A 502 -14.41 -5.45 18.77
C THR A 502 -13.11 -5.94 18.16
N VAL A 503 -12.34 -5.03 17.55
CA VAL A 503 -11.00 -5.34 17.01
C VAL A 503 -10.09 -5.94 18.09
N GLU A 504 -10.12 -5.39 19.31
CA GLU A 504 -9.35 -5.89 20.46
C GLU A 504 -9.72 -7.34 20.83
N ASN A 505 -11.01 -7.65 20.91
CA ASN A 505 -11.46 -9.01 21.25
C ASN A 505 -11.17 -10.02 20.13
N VAL A 506 -11.15 -9.57 18.88
CA VAL A 506 -10.76 -10.40 17.75
C VAL A 506 -9.25 -10.67 17.76
N LEU A 507 -8.43 -9.66 18.01
CA LEU A 507 -6.97 -9.79 18.08
C LEU A 507 -6.50 -10.64 19.28
N SER A 508 -7.29 -10.69 20.36
CA SER A 508 -7.01 -11.51 21.55
C SER A 508 -7.67 -12.89 21.51
N ASP A 509 -8.18 -13.33 20.35
CA ASP A 509 -8.88 -14.60 20.13
C ASP A 509 -10.12 -14.83 21.02
N LYS A 510 -10.63 -13.79 21.68
CA LYS A 510 -11.83 -13.86 22.52
C LYS A 510 -13.11 -13.89 21.69
N TYR A 511 -13.11 -13.23 20.52
CA TYR A 511 -14.26 -13.23 19.62
C TYR A 511 -14.05 -14.21 18.45
N PRO A 512 -14.86 -15.28 18.33
CA PRO A 512 -14.50 -16.43 17.51
C PRO A 512 -14.77 -16.28 16.00
N ILE A 513 -15.50 -15.25 15.58
CA ILE A 513 -16.00 -15.14 14.20
C ILE A 513 -15.06 -14.27 13.37
N VAL A 514 -13.92 -14.83 12.95
CA VAL A 514 -12.86 -14.10 12.23
C VAL A 514 -12.70 -14.62 10.80
N ARG A 515 -12.33 -13.74 9.88
CA ARG A 515 -12.02 -14.08 8.49
C ARG A 515 -10.91 -13.21 7.91
N THR A 516 -10.24 -13.75 6.90
CA THR A 516 -9.32 -13.00 6.06
C THR A 516 -10.08 -12.31 4.92
N LEU A 517 -9.64 -11.09 4.58
CA LEU A 517 -10.07 -10.34 3.41
C LEU A 517 -9.04 -10.53 2.31
N TYR A 518 -9.50 -10.75 1.08
CA TYR A 518 -8.63 -11.07 -0.06
C TYR A 518 -8.88 -10.15 -1.26
N LEU A 519 -7.79 -9.78 -1.91
CA LEU A 519 -7.76 -9.44 -3.34
C LEU A 519 -7.26 -10.66 -4.11
N ILE A 520 -7.80 -10.89 -5.29
CA ILE A 520 -7.56 -12.12 -6.06
C ILE A 520 -7.26 -11.73 -7.50
N THR A 521 -6.12 -12.16 -8.03
CA THR A 521 -5.79 -12.04 -9.45
C THR A 521 -5.93 -13.40 -10.15
N LYS A 522 -5.94 -13.37 -11.49
CA LYS A 522 -5.84 -14.56 -12.33
C LYS A 522 -4.42 -14.67 -12.88
N GLY A 523 -3.64 -15.59 -12.34
CA GLY A 523 -2.21 -15.69 -12.61
C GLY A 523 -1.40 -14.66 -11.82
N GLU A 524 -0.15 -14.48 -12.21
CA GLU A 524 0.71 -13.44 -11.64
C GLU A 524 0.14 -12.06 -12.00
N PRO A 525 0.15 -11.10 -11.04
CA PRO A 525 -0.40 -9.78 -11.27
C PRO A 525 0.37 -9.05 -12.38
N ASN A 526 -0.36 -8.29 -13.21
CA ASN A 526 0.25 -7.29 -14.09
C ASN A 526 0.59 -6.01 -13.30
N GLU A 527 1.29 -5.07 -13.95
CA GLU A 527 1.74 -3.81 -13.33
C GLU A 527 0.63 -3.04 -12.59
N LEU A 528 -0.57 -2.92 -13.16
CA LEU A 528 -1.67 -2.19 -12.53
C LEU A 528 -2.31 -2.99 -11.37
N GLU A 529 -2.36 -4.32 -11.50
CA GLU A 529 -2.86 -5.20 -10.45
C GLU A 529 -1.92 -5.21 -9.24
N GLU A 530 -0.61 -5.33 -9.49
CA GLU A 530 0.45 -5.31 -8.49
C GLU A 530 0.48 -3.96 -7.78
N ALA A 531 0.47 -2.85 -8.52
CA ALA A 531 0.46 -1.51 -7.94
C ALA A 531 -0.74 -1.27 -7.00
N PHE A 532 -1.94 -1.77 -7.35
CA PHE A 532 -3.10 -1.63 -6.48
C PHE A 532 -2.99 -2.52 -5.24
N ILE A 533 -2.53 -3.77 -5.38
CA ILE A 533 -2.34 -4.70 -4.26
C ILE A 533 -1.28 -4.15 -3.29
N ASP A 534 -0.15 -3.67 -3.82
CA ASP A 534 0.94 -3.08 -3.05
C ASP A 534 0.48 -1.81 -2.34
N PHE A 535 -0.31 -0.96 -3.00
CA PHE A 535 -0.89 0.20 -2.34
C PHE A 535 -1.76 -0.20 -1.14
N VAL A 536 -2.61 -1.22 -1.29
CA VAL A 536 -3.45 -1.72 -0.17
C VAL A 536 -2.60 -2.32 0.96
N LEU A 537 -1.47 -2.95 0.64
CA LEU A 537 -0.55 -3.54 1.61
C LEU A 537 0.44 -2.54 2.23
N SER A 538 0.60 -1.35 1.63
CA SER A 538 1.44 -0.27 2.13
C SER A 538 0.94 0.25 3.49
N GLU A 539 1.77 1.03 4.19
CA GLU A 539 1.37 1.66 5.45
C GLU A 539 0.11 2.54 5.28
N GLU A 540 0.04 3.31 4.19
CA GLU A 540 -1.11 4.14 3.86
C GLU A 540 -2.37 3.31 3.60
N GLY A 541 -2.27 2.23 2.80
CA GLY A 541 -3.38 1.32 2.55
C GLY A 541 -3.83 0.58 3.82
N GLN A 542 -2.90 0.19 4.69
CA GLN A 542 -3.21 -0.46 5.96
C GLN A 542 -3.82 0.51 6.98
N ASN A 543 -3.51 1.81 6.91
CA ASN A 543 -4.23 2.83 7.67
C ASN A 543 -5.68 2.95 7.19
N VAL A 544 -5.94 2.88 5.87
CA VAL A 544 -7.32 2.80 5.35
C VAL A 544 -8.06 1.56 5.87
N VAL A 545 -7.39 0.40 5.93
CA VAL A 545 -7.97 -0.83 6.49
C VAL A 545 -8.39 -0.62 7.96
N GLU A 546 -7.53 -0.01 8.77
CA GLU A 546 -7.79 0.29 10.18
C GLU A 546 -8.90 1.35 10.35
N ASP A 547 -8.85 2.45 9.61
CA ASP A 547 -9.83 3.55 9.66
C ASP A 547 -11.23 3.10 9.29
N MET A 548 -11.35 2.10 8.41
CA MET A 548 -12.62 1.50 8.03
C MET A 548 -13.12 0.45 9.03
N GLY A 549 -12.45 0.30 10.18
CA GLY A 549 -12.83 -0.60 11.27
C GLY A 549 -12.45 -2.06 11.06
N TYR A 550 -11.53 -2.34 10.13
CA TYR A 550 -10.98 -3.66 9.90
C TYR A 550 -9.64 -3.84 10.62
N ILE A 551 -9.13 -5.06 10.60
CA ILE A 551 -7.90 -5.42 11.31
C ILE A 551 -6.76 -5.43 10.29
N LYS A 552 -5.84 -4.48 10.43
CA LYS A 552 -4.64 -4.38 9.59
C LYS A 552 -3.68 -5.56 9.78
N LEU A 553 -2.86 -5.81 8.77
CA LEU A 553 -1.77 -6.76 8.83
C LEU A 553 -0.60 -6.14 9.61
N THR A 554 -0.16 -6.77 10.70
CA THR A 554 1.11 -6.46 11.38
C THR A 554 2.18 -7.43 10.90
N GLY A 555 3.45 -7.00 10.87
CA GLY A 555 4.60 -7.68 10.22
C GLY A 555 4.93 -9.12 10.63
N GLU A 556 4.12 -9.77 11.47
CA GLU A 556 4.18 -11.21 11.76
C GLU A 556 3.16 -12.04 10.96
N MET A 557 2.21 -11.41 10.27
CA MET A 557 1.23 -12.11 9.44
C MET A 557 1.76 -12.31 8.02
N THR A 558 2.50 -13.41 7.80
CA THR A 558 2.79 -13.90 6.44
C THR A 558 1.49 -14.08 5.65
N PRO A 559 1.46 -13.76 4.33
CA PRO A 559 0.32 -14.10 3.48
C PRO A 559 -0.03 -15.58 3.66
N ALA A 560 -1.32 -15.88 3.85
CA ALA A 560 -1.77 -17.22 4.17
C ALA A 560 -1.27 -18.24 3.12
N PRO A 561 -0.80 -19.43 3.54
CA PRO A 561 -0.31 -20.44 2.61
C PRO A 561 -1.43 -20.84 1.65
N THR A 562 -1.10 -20.92 0.37
CA THR A 562 -1.98 -21.46 -0.69
C THR A 562 -2.48 -22.84 -0.26
N PRO A 563 -3.79 -23.14 -0.35
CA PRO A 563 -4.30 -24.45 0.05
C PRO A 563 -3.61 -25.55 -0.77
N LYS A 564 -2.91 -26.46 -0.09
CA LYS A 564 -2.30 -27.63 -0.74
C LYS A 564 -3.41 -28.53 -1.28
N VAL A 565 -3.52 -28.63 -2.60
CA VAL A 565 -4.31 -29.68 -3.25
C VAL A 565 -3.63 -31.01 -2.93
N THR A 566 -4.22 -31.79 -2.03
CA THR A 566 -3.79 -33.17 -1.80
C THR A 566 -4.42 -34.02 -2.90
N PRO A 567 -3.64 -34.69 -3.78
CA PRO A 567 -4.21 -35.52 -4.82
C PRO A 567 -4.93 -36.71 -4.19
N THR A 568 -6.23 -36.81 -4.41
CA THR A 568 -7.04 -37.98 -4.07
C THR A 568 -6.50 -39.21 -4.84
N PRO A 569 -6.33 -40.39 -4.21
CA PRO A 569 -5.82 -41.55 -4.89
C PRO A 569 -6.74 -41.97 -6.05
N LYS A 570 -6.15 -42.19 -7.23
CA LYS A 570 -6.84 -42.71 -8.42
C LYS A 570 -7.49 -44.05 -8.10
N VAL A 571 -8.82 -44.07 -8.02
CA VAL A 571 -9.59 -45.31 -8.12
C VAL A 571 -9.68 -45.69 -9.59
N THR A 572 -9.17 -46.86 -9.93
CA THR A 572 -9.23 -47.43 -11.28
C THR A 572 -10.67 -47.87 -11.58
N PRO A 573 -11.29 -47.47 -12.71
CA PRO A 573 -12.65 -47.90 -13.02
C PRO A 573 -12.63 -49.30 -13.64
N THR A 574 -13.33 -50.24 -13.01
CA THR A 574 -13.70 -51.53 -13.62
C THR A 574 -14.84 -51.33 -14.61
N GLN A 575 -14.68 -51.84 -15.82
CA GLN A 575 -15.67 -51.75 -16.91
C GLN A 575 -16.85 -52.72 -16.69
N THR A 576 -18.07 -52.22 -16.92
CA THR A 576 -19.27 -53.03 -17.21
C THR A 576 -20.10 -52.27 -18.26
N PRO A 577 -20.78 -52.95 -19.21
CA PRO A 577 -20.99 -52.44 -20.55
C PRO A 577 -22.24 -51.58 -20.75
N MET A 578 -22.15 -50.78 -21.81
CA MET A 578 -23.09 -49.80 -22.34
C MET A 578 -24.40 -50.44 -22.88
N PRO A 579 -25.58 -49.84 -22.63
CA PRO A 579 -26.75 -50.01 -23.48
C PRO A 579 -26.91 -48.88 -24.51
N THR A 580 -27.44 -49.29 -25.66
CA THR A 580 -27.56 -48.63 -26.96
C THR A 580 -28.47 -47.39 -27.00
N ALA A 581 -28.18 -46.52 -27.96
CA ALA A 581 -28.79 -45.22 -28.24
C ALA A 581 -30.26 -45.24 -28.70
N THR A 582 -30.96 -44.14 -28.41
CA THR A 582 -32.25 -43.73 -29.02
C THR A 582 -32.17 -42.21 -29.33
N PRO A 583 -32.73 -41.72 -30.46
CA PRO A 583 -32.25 -40.50 -31.10
C PRO A 583 -32.83 -39.18 -30.56
N THR A 584 -32.07 -38.13 -30.85
CA THR A 584 -32.27 -36.69 -30.61
C THR A 584 -33.61 -36.14 -31.17
N PRO A 585 -34.27 -35.20 -30.47
CA PRO A 585 -35.18 -34.24 -31.10
C PRO A 585 -34.48 -32.90 -31.38
N THR A 586 -34.74 -32.43 -32.58
CA THR A 586 -34.33 -31.18 -33.24
C THR A 586 -34.70 -29.92 -32.44
N SER A 587 -33.77 -28.97 -32.32
CA SER A 587 -33.99 -27.65 -31.73
C SER A 587 -34.71 -26.71 -32.71
N THR A 588 -35.85 -26.16 -32.28
CA THR A 588 -36.55 -25.02 -32.91
C THR A 588 -35.97 -23.70 -32.37
N PRO A 589 -35.76 -22.67 -33.21
CA PRO A 589 -35.10 -21.42 -32.78
C PRO A 589 -36.10 -20.43 -32.17
N GLY A 590 -35.69 -19.72 -31.12
CA GLY A 590 -36.37 -18.50 -30.69
C GLY A 590 -36.14 -18.12 -29.23
N PHE A 591 -35.07 -17.38 -28.94
CA PHE A 591 -35.01 -16.51 -27.75
C PHE A 591 -33.97 -15.37 -27.86
N GLU A 592 -33.72 -14.84 -29.07
CA GLU A 592 -32.92 -13.61 -29.25
C GLU A 592 -33.75 -12.36 -29.58
N ALA A 593 -35.09 -12.46 -29.65
CA ALA A 593 -35.96 -11.34 -30.07
C ALA A 593 -36.54 -10.49 -28.91
N VAL A 594 -36.24 -10.78 -27.64
CA VAL A 594 -36.89 -10.10 -26.48
C VAL A 594 -36.08 -8.92 -25.91
N PHE A 595 -34.76 -8.87 -26.11
CA PHE A 595 -33.94 -7.77 -25.57
C PHE A 595 -33.71 -6.59 -26.53
N ALA A 596 -34.00 -6.75 -27.83
CA ALA A 596 -33.86 -5.67 -28.82
C ALA A 596 -35.01 -4.63 -28.79
N ILE A 597 -36.16 -4.94 -28.16
CA ILE A 597 -37.36 -4.08 -28.20
C ILE A 597 -37.49 -3.18 -26.95
N ALA A 598 -36.90 -3.55 -25.80
CA ALA A 598 -36.94 -2.70 -24.60
C ALA A 598 -35.99 -1.49 -24.68
N GLY A 599 -34.85 -1.63 -25.37
CA GLY A 599 -33.87 -0.55 -25.56
C GLY A 599 -34.34 0.61 -26.44
N LEU A 600 -35.20 0.33 -27.43
CA LEU A 600 -35.72 1.36 -28.35
C LEU A 600 -36.83 2.22 -27.72
N LEU A 601 -37.56 1.73 -26.72
CA LEU A 601 -38.60 2.49 -26.01
C LEU A 601 -38.01 3.44 -24.95
N ALA A 602 -36.87 3.11 -24.34
CA ALA A 602 -36.20 3.99 -23.37
C ALA A 602 -35.57 5.23 -24.03
N ILE A 603 -35.02 5.06 -25.25
CA ILE A 603 -34.44 6.16 -26.04
C ILE A 603 -35.55 7.10 -26.57
N ALA A 604 -36.71 6.56 -26.96
CA ALA A 604 -37.87 7.37 -27.34
C ALA A 604 -38.44 8.19 -26.16
N TYR A 605 -38.47 7.64 -24.94
CA TYR A 605 -38.96 8.33 -23.74
C TYR A 605 -38.03 9.46 -23.27
N ALA A 606 -36.70 9.28 -23.37
CA ALA A 606 -35.72 10.31 -23.02
C ALA A 606 -35.72 11.50 -24.00
N THR A 607 -36.05 11.25 -25.28
CA THR A 607 -36.06 12.29 -26.33
C THR A 607 -37.32 13.17 -26.27
N LEU A 608 -38.43 12.66 -25.74
CA LEU A 608 -39.69 13.41 -25.57
C LEU A 608 -39.75 14.30 -24.31
N ARG A 609 -38.88 14.09 -23.31
CA ARG A 609 -38.86 14.88 -22.06
C ARG A 609 -37.97 16.13 -22.12
N ARG A 610 -37.13 16.28 -23.17
CA ARG A 610 -36.28 17.48 -23.39
C ARG A 610 -36.91 18.55 -24.29
N ARG A 611 -38.17 18.38 -24.71
CA ARG A 611 -38.96 19.41 -25.39
C ARG A 611 -40.25 19.69 -24.61
N LYS A 612 -40.12 20.23 -23.40
CA LYS A 612 -41.12 21.07 -22.73
C LYS A 612 -40.41 22.04 -21.80
#